data_AF-A0AAU6HTN2-F1
#
_entry.id   AF-A0AAU6HTN2-F1
#
_cell.length_a   1.000
_cell.length_b   1.000
_cell.length_c   1.000
_cell.angle_alpha   90.00
_cell.angle_beta   90.00
_cell.angle_gamma   90.00
#
_symmetry.space_group_name_H-M   'P 1'
#
loop_
_entity.id
_entity.type
_entity.pdbx_description
1 polymer ?
#
loop_
_entity_poly.entity_id
_entity_poly.type
_entity_poly.pdbx_seq_one_letter_code
_entity_poly.pdbx_strand_id
1 'polypeptide(L)'
;MCENPSGTAREAVLRAAVLRAAGLRAVDLGAVVAEQHDPPVFATVSGAHLYGFASRDSDVDLRGAHLLPTAALVGLHEPAQTRTLMWERDGVEMDLVSHDLRKFARLLLRRNGYVLEQLLSPLVVHTTPVHAELTAPAPGLLTSHHAHHYRGFATTQWRLFEKTGELKPLLYTLRVLLTGIHLMAGGRVQPHLPTLTGELSAPAYLPELIAAKEQGPAGLSGQAAGWGRPEGPRAGGRARRVRPGAAARLSPARRPAGPGRGSPPPGPSPARPAGASRTPPPRPPRTAAPSAAPPWPRPPHRAGPPAAPPGPRRRPG
;
A
#
# COMPACT_ATOMS: atom_id res chain seq x y z
N MET A 1 -33.21 7.27 -0.60
CA MET A 1 -32.32 7.05 0.55
C MET A 1 -31.82 8.42 0.98
N CYS A 2 -32.31 8.94 2.10
CA CYS A 2 -31.83 10.21 2.63
C CYS A 2 -30.47 9.93 3.27
N GLU A 3 -29.38 10.36 2.63
CA GLU A 3 -28.07 10.41 3.27
C GLU A 3 -28.20 11.27 4.53
N ASN A 4 -27.68 10.77 5.65
CA ASN A 4 -27.82 11.41 6.94
C ASN A 4 -26.70 12.46 7.08
N PRO A 5 -26.97 13.77 6.86
CA PRO A 5 -25.92 14.78 6.66
C PRO A 5 -25.05 14.99 7.92
N SER A 6 -25.59 14.68 9.10
CA SER A 6 -24.89 14.76 10.38
C SER A 6 -23.79 13.70 10.55
N GLY A 7 -23.96 12.52 9.94
CA GLY A 7 -22.96 11.44 9.95
C GLY A 7 -21.73 11.79 9.11
N THR A 8 -21.96 12.33 7.91
CA THR A 8 -20.91 12.72 6.96
C THR A 8 -20.03 13.84 7.51
N ALA A 9 -20.62 14.85 8.17
CA ALA A 9 -19.87 15.94 8.78
C ALA A 9 -18.97 15.47 9.92
N ARG A 10 -19.48 14.59 10.81
CA ARG A 10 -18.68 14.00 11.90
C ARG A 10 -17.52 13.17 11.36
N GLU A 11 -17.76 12.39 10.31
CA GLU A 11 -16.73 11.57 9.70
C GLU A 11 -15.63 12.42 9.05
N ALA A 12 -16.00 13.51 8.37
CA ALA A 12 -15.03 14.47 7.82
C ALA A 12 -14.16 15.10 8.91
N VAL A 13 -14.74 15.49 10.05
CA VAL A 13 -13.99 16.04 11.20
C VAL A 13 -12.99 15.02 11.76
N LEU A 14 -13.40 13.75 11.89
CA LEU A 14 -12.54 12.67 12.36
C LEU A 14 -11.38 12.41 11.39
N ARG A 15 -11.64 12.33 10.08
CA ARG A 15 -10.58 12.18 9.06
C ARG A 15 -9.59 13.33 9.12
N ALA A 16 -10.07 14.57 9.21
CA ALA A 16 -9.21 15.74 9.34
C ALA A 16 -8.35 15.71 10.62
N ALA A 17 -8.90 15.21 11.73
CA ALA A 17 -8.13 15.03 12.97
C ALA A 17 -7.02 13.98 12.82
N VAL A 18 -7.30 12.85 12.16
CA VAL A 18 -6.32 11.80 11.87
C VAL A 18 -5.20 12.32 10.97
N LEU A 19 -5.52 13.06 9.91
CA LEU A 19 -4.51 13.69 9.03
C LEU A 19 -3.64 14.69 9.80
N ARG A 20 -4.22 15.54 10.66
CA ARG A 20 -3.47 16.48 11.51
C ARG A 20 -2.54 15.79 12.50
N ALA A 21 -2.95 14.63 13.03
CA ALA A 21 -2.12 13.81 13.90
C ALA A 21 -0.92 13.20 13.15
N ALA A 22 -1.07 12.92 11.85
CA ALA A 22 0.00 12.46 10.96
C ALA A 22 0.90 13.59 10.41
N GLY A 23 0.80 14.81 10.96
CA GLY A 23 1.62 15.95 10.56
C GLY A 23 1.13 16.72 9.33
N LEU A 24 -0.04 16.39 8.78
CA LEU A 24 -0.59 16.99 7.56
C LEU A 24 -1.53 18.16 7.89
N ARG A 25 -0.96 19.26 8.42
CA ARG A 25 -1.74 20.38 8.99
C ARG A 25 -1.97 21.55 8.03
N ALA A 26 -1.17 21.67 6.97
CA ALA A 26 -1.05 22.91 6.19
C ALA A 26 -1.57 22.81 4.74
N VAL A 27 -1.92 21.63 4.24
CA VAL A 27 -2.24 21.42 2.82
C VAL A 27 -3.69 20.99 2.65
N ASP A 28 -4.44 21.68 1.77
CA ASP A 28 -5.75 21.21 1.32
C ASP A 28 -5.57 20.06 0.30
N LEU A 29 -5.39 18.86 0.85
CA LEU A 29 -5.27 17.63 0.08
C LEU A 29 -6.56 17.30 -0.69
N GLY A 30 -7.71 17.84 -0.28
CA GLY A 30 -9.00 17.59 -0.91
C GLY A 30 -9.11 18.30 -2.25
N ALA A 31 -8.76 19.60 -2.31
CA ALA A 31 -8.73 20.38 -3.55
C ALA A 31 -7.85 19.72 -4.62
N VAL A 32 -6.66 19.26 -4.21
CA VAL A 32 -5.72 18.53 -5.06
C VAL A 32 -6.34 17.29 -5.72
N VAL A 33 -7.12 16.52 -4.96
CA VAL A 33 -7.76 15.30 -5.48
C VAL A 33 -8.98 15.65 -6.34
N ALA A 34 -9.63 16.78 -6.09
CA ALA A 34 -10.75 17.27 -6.90
C ALA A 34 -10.32 17.82 -8.27
N GLU A 35 -9.08 18.32 -8.40
CA GLU A 35 -8.50 18.83 -9.65
C GLU A 35 -8.12 17.69 -10.64
N GLN A 36 -8.33 16.43 -10.28
CA GLN A 36 -7.97 15.27 -11.09
C GLN A 36 -8.95 15.07 -12.27
N HIS A 37 -8.39 14.79 -13.45
CA HIS A 37 -9.18 14.56 -14.67
C HIS A 37 -10.10 13.33 -14.56
N ASP A 38 -9.57 12.22 -14.04
CA ASP A 38 -10.31 10.97 -13.91
C ASP A 38 -11.02 10.94 -12.55
N PRO A 39 -12.32 10.58 -12.48
CA PRO A 39 -13.08 10.56 -11.23
C PRO A 39 -12.40 9.68 -10.16
N PRO A 40 -12.01 10.24 -9.00
CA PRO A 40 -11.31 9.48 -7.97
C PRO A 40 -12.28 8.59 -7.19
N VAL A 41 -11.94 7.30 -7.07
CA VAL A 41 -12.65 6.35 -6.20
C VAL A 41 -12.24 6.58 -4.75
N PHE A 42 -10.94 6.72 -4.51
CA PHE A 42 -10.37 7.11 -3.23
C PHE A 42 -8.95 7.66 -3.41
N ALA A 43 -8.51 8.44 -2.43
CA ALA A 43 -7.12 8.85 -2.28
C ALA A 43 -6.75 8.81 -0.79
N THR A 44 -5.57 8.25 -0.51
CA THR A 44 -5.03 8.09 0.83
C THR A 44 -3.60 8.58 0.86
N VAL A 45 -3.15 9.05 2.02
CA VAL A 45 -1.74 9.35 2.23
C VAL A 45 -0.99 8.05 2.45
N SER A 46 0.16 7.93 1.78
CA SER A 46 1.15 6.89 1.94
C SER A 46 2.47 7.52 2.41
N GLY A 47 3.58 6.85 2.14
CA GLY A 47 4.89 7.44 2.41
C GLY A 47 5.15 7.68 3.89
N ALA A 48 6.19 8.46 4.18
CA ALA A 48 6.71 8.63 5.54
C ALA A 48 5.64 9.02 6.58
N HIS A 49 4.58 9.72 6.15
CA HIS A 49 3.41 10.06 6.96
C HIS A 49 2.60 8.84 7.40
N LEU A 50 2.23 7.94 6.47
CA LEU A 50 1.55 6.68 6.81
C LEU A 50 2.42 5.79 7.72
N TYR A 51 3.72 5.82 7.48
CA TYR A 51 4.65 4.91 8.11
C TYR A 51 5.21 5.42 9.44
N GLY A 52 4.91 6.66 9.83
CA GLY A 52 5.23 7.21 11.14
C GLY A 52 6.68 7.64 11.33
N PHE A 53 7.30 8.19 10.28
CA PHE A 53 8.65 8.75 10.36
C PHE A 53 8.85 9.93 9.39
N ALA A 54 7.80 10.70 9.15
CA ALA A 54 7.89 11.93 8.36
C ALA A 54 8.70 13.00 9.11
N SER A 55 9.74 13.54 8.47
CA SER A 55 10.33 14.82 8.85
C SER A 55 9.49 15.99 8.38
N ARG A 56 9.78 17.19 8.91
CA ARG A 56 9.15 18.46 8.49
C ARG A 56 9.14 18.68 6.97
N ASP A 57 10.24 18.32 6.31
CA ASP A 57 10.42 18.51 4.86
C ASP A 57 10.08 17.23 4.07
N SER A 58 9.18 16.38 4.58
CA SER A 58 8.76 15.17 3.86
C SER A 58 7.69 15.50 2.83
N ASP A 59 7.87 14.95 1.64
CA ASP A 59 6.87 14.98 0.57
C ASP A 59 5.58 14.26 1.01
N VAL A 60 4.46 14.71 0.47
CA VAL A 60 3.16 14.06 0.67
C VAL A 60 2.89 13.09 -0.48
N ASP A 61 3.09 11.81 -0.20
CA ASP A 61 2.72 10.72 -1.10
C ASP A 61 1.20 10.48 -1.05
N LEU A 62 0.48 10.78 -2.13
CA LEU A 62 -0.92 10.41 -2.30
C LEU A 62 -1.05 9.18 -3.20
N ARG A 63 -1.87 8.23 -2.77
CA ARG A 63 -2.11 6.99 -3.51
C ARG A 63 -3.58 6.61 -3.52
N GLY A 64 -4.05 6.04 -4.63
CA GLY A 64 -5.47 5.71 -4.74
C GLY A 64 -5.89 5.01 -6.02
N ALA A 65 -7.19 5.06 -6.27
CA ALA A 65 -7.79 4.54 -7.49
C ALA A 65 -8.73 5.57 -8.15
N HIS A 66 -8.86 5.49 -9.47
CA HIS A 66 -9.75 6.33 -10.28
C HIS A 66 -10.56 5.46 -11.25
N LEU A 67 -11.56 6.07 -11.89
CA LEU A 67 -12.35 5.45 -12.95
C LEU A 67 -11.90 6.00 -14.30
N LEU A 68 -11.43 5.12 -15.18
CA LEU A 68 -11.28 5.49 -16.59
C LEU A 68 -12.65 5.56 -17.28
N PRO A 69 -12.82 6.44 -18.28
CA PRO A 69 -14.04 6.48 -19.06
C PRO A 69 -14.25 5.16 -19.81
N THR A 70 -15.49 4.69 -19.87
CA THR A 70 -15.85 3.42 -20.55
C THR A 70 -15.28 3.31 -21.95
N ALA A 71 -15.31 4.40 -22.72
CA ALA A 71 -14.77 4.46 -24.08
C ALA A 71 -13.27 4.10 -24.16
N ALA A 72 -12.48 4.46 -23.15
CA ALA A 72 -11.07 4.10 -23.08
C ALA A 72 -10.86 2.62 -22.74
N LEU A 73 -11.80 2.00 -22.00
CA LEU A 73 -11.73 0.59 -21.59
C LEU A 73 -12.18 -0.39 -22.68
N VAL A 74 -13.07 0.04 -23.57
CA VAL A 74 -13.60 -0.77 -24.68
C VAL A 74 -12.98 -0.41 -26.04
N GLY A 75 -12.02 0.51 -26.05
CA GLY A 75 -11.29 0.92 -27.25
C GLY A 75 -10.32 -0.14 -27.77
N LEU A 76 -9.80 0.08 -28.97
CA LEU A 76 -8.84 -0.81 -29.62
C LEU A 76 -7.44 -0.80 -28.99
N HIS A 77 -7.11 0.25 -28.22
CA HIS A 77 -5.81 0.44 -27.59
C HIS A 77 -5.92 0.24 -26.07
N GLU A 78 -4.92 -0.40 -25.47
CA GLU A 78 -4.84 -0.51 -24.01
C GLU A 78 -4.64 0.89 -23.41
N PRO A 79 -5.54 1.36 -22.53
CA PRO A 79 -5.42 2.70 -21.97
C PRO A 79 -4.28 2.77 -20.96
N ALA A 80 -3.74 3.97 -20.75
CA ALA A 80 -2.84 4.21 -19.63
C ALA A 80 -3.62 4.11 -18.30
N GLN A 81 -3.42 3.01 -17.57
CA GLN A 81 -4.16 2.68 -16.34
C GLN A 81 -3.54 3.25 -15.05
N THR A 82 -2.45 4.01 -15.16
CA THR A 82 -1.82 4.70 -14.02
C THR A 82 -1.73 6.17 -14.35
N ARG A 83 -2.11 7.02 -13.40
CA ARG A 83 -1.78 8.45 -13.40
C ARG A 83 -0.69 8.68 -12.37
N THR A 84 0.31 9.46 -12.77
CA THR A 84 1.37 9.95 -11.91
C THR A 84 1.42 11.45 -12.11
N LEU A 85 1.31 12.20 -11.02
CA LEU A 85 1.34 13.65 -11.03
C LEU A 85 2.18 14.10 -9.86
N MET A 86 3.10 15.02 -10.14
CA MET A 86 3.95 15.66 -9.14
C MET A 86 3.73 17.16 -9.23
N TRP A 87 3.61 17.82 -8.09
CA TRP A 87 3.52 19.27 -8.01
C TRP A 87 3.98 19.76 -6.64
N GLU A 88 4.22 21.05 -6.54
CA GLU A 88 4.55 21.74 -5.31
C GLU A 88 3.42 22.72 -4.99
N ARG A 89 2.90 22.68 -3.76
CA ARG A 89 1.89 23.64 -3.29
C ARG A 89 2.25 24.08 -1.88
N ASP A 90 2.27 25.39 -1.67
CA ASP A 90 2.62 26.01 -0.38
C ASP A 90 3.98 25.51 0.19
N GLY A 91 4.95 25.25 -0.71
CA GLY A 91 6.29 24.76 -0.36
C GLY A 91 6.36 23.28 0.02
N VAL A 92 5.29 22.51 -0.22
CA VAL A 92 5.23 21.07 0.01
C VAL A 92 5.17 20.32 -1.32
N GLU A 93 6.14 19.45 -1.57
CA GLU A 93 6.12 18.53 -2.71
C GLU A 93 5.07 17.43 -2.49
N MET A 94 4.31 17.13 -3.53
CA MET A 94 3.25 16.13 -3.51
C MET A 94 3.41 15.19 -4.70
N ASP A 95 3.28 13.88 -4.45
CA ASP A 95 3.31 12.83 -5.48
C ASP A 95 2.02 12.02 -5.42
N LEU A 96 1.12 12.21 -6.40
CA LEU A 96 -0.04 11.37 -6.58
C LEU A 96 0.23 10.27 -7.58
N VAL A 97 0.04 9.02 -7.14
CA VAL A 97 -0.11 7.88 -8.03
C VAL A 97 -1.46 7.21 -7.81
N SER A 98 -2.27 7.18 -8.86
CA SER A 98 -3.55 6.48 -8.85
C SER A 98 -3.62 5.45 -9.97
N HIS A 99 -4.35 4.36 -9.73
CA HIS A 99 -4.60 3.33 -10.73
C HIS A 99 -6.07 3.29 -11.11
N ASP A 100 -6.36 2.97 -12.37
CA ASP A 100 -7.70 2.57 -12.78
C ASP A 100 -8.22 1.45 -11.86
N LEU A 101 -9.51 1.50 -11.49
CA LEU A 101 -10.12 0.59 -10.54
C LEU A 101 -9.93 -0.89 -10.92
N ARG A 102 -10.01 -1.25 -12.21
CA ARG A 102 -9.77 -2.62 -12.67
C ARG A 102 -8.31 -3.02 -12.49
N LYS A 103 -7.36 -2.11 -12.73
CA LYS A 103 -5.94 -2.36 -12.43
C LYS A 103 -5.70 -2.50 -10.93
N PHE A 104 -6.27 -1.63 -10.11
CA PHE A 104 -6.13 -1.67 -8.66
C PHE A 104 -6.64 -3.00 -8.09
N ALA A 105 -7.84 -3.43 -8.49
CA ALA A 105 -8.42 -4.72 -8.10
C ALA A 105 -7.52 -5.91 -8.52
N ARG A 106 -6.96 -5.90 -9.75
CA ARG A 106 -6.00 -6.92 -10.19
C ARG A 106 -4.73 -6.96 -9.34
N LEU A 107 -4.26 -5.81 -8.85
CA LEU A 107 -3.10 -5.74 -7.96
C LEU A 107 -3.43 -6.34 -6.58
N LEU A 108 -4.61 -6.02 -6.01
CA LEU A 108 -5.08 -6.62 -4.75
C LEU A 108 -5.14 -8.14 -4.84
N LEU A 109 -5.71 -8.69 -5.92
CA LEU A 109 -5.80 -10.13 -6.16
C LEU A 109 -4.44 -10.83 -6.29
N ARG A 110 -3.37 -10.08 -6.54
CA ARG A 110 -2.00 -10.59 -6.64
C ARG A 110 -1.23 -10.53 -5.31
N ARG A 111 -1.90 -10.26 -4.19
CA ARG A 111 -1.31 -10.20 -2.83
C ARG A 111 -0.24 -9.11 -2.72
N ASN A 112 -0.51 -7.99 -3.38
CA ASN A 112 0.38 -6.84 -3.38
C ASN A 112 0.14 -6.03 -2.09
N GLY A 113 1.06 -6.17 -1.13
CA GLY A 113 0.99 -5.51 0.18
C GLY A 113 0.97 -3.98 0.09
N TYR A 114 1.64 -3.42 -0.91
CA TYR A 114 1.65 -1.98 -1.15
C TYR A 114 0.25 -1.41 -1.46
N VAL A 115 -0.48 -1.98 -2.42
CA VAL A 115 -1.85 -1.50 -2.71
C VAL A 115 -2.83 -1.85 -1.61
N LEU A 116 -2.56 -2.92 -0.86
CA LEU A 116 -3.36 -3.28 0.32
C LEU A 116 -3.21 -2.24 1.44
N GLU A 117 -1.99 -1.75 1.69
CA GLU A 117 -1.71 -0.68 2.64
C GLU A 117 -2.35 0.64 2.22
N GLN A 118 -2.46 0.93 0.92
CA GLN A 118 -3.19 2.09 0.41
C GLN A 118 -4.69 1.96 0.66
N LEU A 119 -5.27 0.81 0.31
CA LEU A 119 -6.70 0.55 0.50
C LEU A 119 -7.11 0.62 1.98
N LEU A 120 -6.26 0.10 2.87
CA LEU A 120 -6.52 0.05 4.31
C LEU A 120 -5.91 1.21 5.09
N SER A 121 -5.38 2.23 4.39
CA SER A 121 -4.75 3.37 5.05
C SER A 121 -5.77 4.13 5.90
N PRO A 122 -5.45 4.45 7.17
CA PRO A 122 -6.30 5.30 7.99
C PRO A 122 -6.25 6.78 7.55
N LEU A 123 -5.25 7.15 6.73
CA LEU A 123 -5.02 8.53 6.29
C LEU A 123 -5.82 8.83 5.02
N VAL A 124 -7.14 8.80 5.12
CA VAL A 124 -8.07 9.00 4.00
C VAL A 124 -8.21 10.50 3.68
N VAL A 125 -7.88 10.86 2.44
CA VAL A 125 -8.07 12.21 1.89
C VAL A 125 -9.39 12.31 1.15
N HIS A 126 -9.67 11.33 0.30
CA HIS A 126 -10.90 11.24 -0.48
C HIS A 126 -11.44 9.81 -0.46
N THR A 127 -12.75 9.67 -0.45
CA THR A 127 -13.42 8.37 -0.48
C THR A 127 -14.81 8.46 -1.09
N THR A 128 -15.26 7.35 -1.66
CA THR A 128 -16.59 7.17 -2.25
C THR A 128 -17.23 5.89 -1.69
N PRO A 129 -18.53 5.63 -1.90
CA PRO A 129 -19.13 4.33 -1.57
C PRO A 129 -18.40 3.14 -2.22
N VAL A 130 -17.87 3.32 -3.44
CA VAL A 130 -17.08 2.30 -4.14
C VAL A 130 -15.79 1.96 -3.39
N HIS A 131 -15.18 2.91 -2.68
CA HIS A 131 -14.04 2.62 -1.81
C HIS A 131 -14.44 1.69 -0.65
N ALA A 132 -15.59 1.93 -0.01
CA ALA A 132 -16.09 1.06 1.04
C ALA A 132 -16.40 -0.36 0.52
N GLU A 133 -16.99 -0.47 -0.67
CA GLU A 133 -17.22 -1.75 -1.34
C GLU A 133 -15.91 -2.49 -1.67
N LEU A 134 -14.88 -1.76 -2.10
CA LEU A 134 -13.56 -2.32 -2.39
C LEU A 134 -12.83 -2.77 -1.11
N THR A 135 -13.02 -2.07 -0.01
CA THR A 135 -12.41 -2.37 1.31
C THR A 135 -13.09 -3.52 2.03
N ALA A 136 -14.41 -3.68 1.90
CA ALA A 136 -15.19 -4.73 2.55
C ALA A 136 -14.61 -6.16 2.38
N PRO A 137 -14.17 -6.62 1.19
CA PRO A 137 -13.60 -7.94 1.02
C PRO A 137 -12.14 -8.07 1.48
N ALA A 138 -11.45 -6.98 1.82
CA ALA A 138 -10.02 -6.99 2.10
C ALA A 138 -9.57 -8.02 3.17
N PRO A 139 -10.29 -8.23 4.29
CA PRO A 139 -9.94 -9.27 5.26
C PRO A 139 -9.86 -10.68 4.66
N GLY A 140 -10.72 -10.99 3.67
CA GLY A 140 -10.73 -12.28 2.95
C GLY A 140 -9.63 -12.40 1.89
N LEU A 141 -8.99 -11.30 1.51
CA LEU A 141 -7.86 -11.29 0.56
C LEU A 141 -6.51 -11.49 1.25
N LEU A 142 -6.45 -11.36 2.59
CA LEU A 142 -5.23 -11.54 3.37
C LEU A 142 -4.83 -13.01 3.36
N THR A 143 -3.58 -13.26 3.00
CA THR A 143 -3.01 -14.62 2.91
C THR A 143 -1.56 -14.64 3.40
N SER A 144 -1.09 -15.80 3.85
CA SER A 144 0.31 -15.99 4.25
C SER A 144 1.30 -15.69 3.11
N HIS A 145 0.87 -15.76 1.86
CA HIS A 145 1.68 -15.42 0.69
C HIS A 145 2.04 -13.94 0.59
N HIS A 146 1.37 -13.03 1.33
CA HIS A 146 1.82 -11.64 1.44
C HIS A 146 3.23 -11.53 2.01
N ALA A 147 3.69 -12.52 2.79
CA ALA A 147 5.06 -12.58 3.29
C ALA A 147 6.11 -12.49 2.16
N HIS A 148 5.81 -13.00 0.95
CA HIS A 148 6.71 -12.89 -0.19
C HIS A 148 6.84 -11.44 -0.68
N HIS A 149 5.73 -10.69 -0.71
CA HIS A 149 5.75 -9.28 -1.09
C HIS A 149 6.57 -8.47 -0.08
N TYR A 150 6.26 -8.60 1.22
CA TYR A 150 6.95 -7.90 2.30
C TYR A 150 8.46 -8.20 2.32
N ARG A 151 8.84 -9.48 2.22
CA ARG A 151 10.25 -9.89 2.18
C ARG A 151 10.95 -9.41 0.91
N GLY A 152 10.28 -9.47 -0.24
CA GLY A 152 10.80 -8.97 -1.51
C GLY A 152 11.10 -7.47 -1.45
N PHE A 153 10.16 -6.69 -0.90
CA PHE A 153 10.34 -5.26 -0.72
C PHE A 153 11.48 -4.95 0.26
N ALA A 154 11.55 -5.65 1.40
CA ALA A 154 12.62 -5.50 2.38
C ALA A 154 14.00 -5.73 1.74
N THR A 155 14.11 -6.76 0.89
CA THR A 155 15.36 -7.10 0.21
C THR A 155 15.81 -5.96 -0.72
N THR A 156 14.88 -5.34 -1.44
CA THR A 156 15.19 -4.20 -2.33
C THR A 156 15.67 -2.99 -1.54
N GLN A 157 15.01 -2.66 -0.43
CA GLN A 157 15.38 -1.53 0.42
C GLN A 157 16.70 -1.75 1.17
N TRP A 158 16.93 -2.98 1.63
CA TRP A 158 18.19 -3.37 2.26
C TRP A 158 19.38 -3.20 1.30
N ARG A 159 19.25 -3.67 0.06
CA ARG A 159 20.28 -3.48 -0.97
C ARG A 159 20.53 -2.01 -1.31
N LEU A 160 19.50 -1.17 -1.18
CA LEU A 160 19.65 0.27 -1.37
C LEU A 160 20.42 0.87 -0.18
N PHE A 161 20.06 0.51 1.04
CA PHE A 161 20.78 0.89 2.26
C PHE A 161 22.25 0.49 2.22
N GLU A 162 22.57 -0.75 1.84
CA GLU A 162 23.96 -1.22 1.72
C GLU A 162 24.78 -0.38 0.75
N LYS A 163 24.14 0.21 -0.27
CA LYS A 163 24.80 1.05 -1.27
C LYS A 163 24.94 2.51 -0.84
N THR A 164 23.95 3.05 -0.14
CA THR A 164 23.88 4.50 0.14
C THR A 164 24.22 4.86 1.58
N GLY A 165 24.08 3.93 2.52
CA GLY A 165 24.18 4.19 3.96
C GLY A 165 23.06 5.08 4.50
N GLU A 166 22.03 5.37 3.70
CA GLU A 166 20.97 6.31 4.07
C GLU A 166 19.94 5.71 5.04
N LEU A 167 19.49 6.51 5.99
CA LEU A 167 18.52 6.07 6.99
C LEU A 167 17.14 5.71 6.41
N LYS A 168 16.67 6.43 5.37
CA LYS A 168 15.34 6.21 4.78
C LYS A 168 15.18 4.77 4.25
N PRO A 169 16.08 4.23 3.42
CA PRO A 169 16.07 2.82 3.03
C PRO A 169 16.11 1.83 4.20
N LEU A 170 16.87 2.10 5.26
CA LEU A 170 16.92 1.25 6.45
C LEU A 170 15.56 1.20 7.17
N LEU A 171 14.93 2.35 7.40
CA LEU A 171 13.60 2.44 8.01
C LEU A 171 12.53 1.75 7.14
N TYR A 172 12.59 1.93 5.82
CA TYR A 172 11.71 1.21 4.89
C TYR A 172 11.93 -0.32 4.92
N THR A 173 13.15 -0.78 5.20
CA THR A 173 13.44 -2.20 5.40
C THR A 173 12.79 -2.72 6.69
N LEU A 174 13.04 -2.05 7.81
CA LEU A 174 12.52 -2.47 9.12
C LEU A 174 11.00 -2.46 9.15
N ARG A 175 10.37 -1.40 8.64
CA ARG A 175 8.91 -1.28 8.67
C ARG A 175 8.20 -2.34 7.84
N VAL A 176 8.69 -2.66 6.65
CA VAL A 176 8.02 -3.63 5.78
C VAL A 176 8.17 -5.05 6.33
N LEU A 177 9.29 -5.34 7.00
CA LEU A 177 9.48 -6.60 7.73
C LEU A 177 8.52 -6.70 8.92
N LEU A 178 8.42 -5.65 9.73
CA LEU A 178 7.54 -5.64 10.90
C LEU A 178 6.05 -5.67 10.51
N THR A 179 5.64 -4.95 9.46
CA THR A 179 4.28 -5.03 8.89
C THR A 179 3.98 -6.45 8.40
N GLY A 180 4.93 -7.08 7.70
CA GLY A 180 4.79 -8.47 7.28
C GLY A 180 4.65 -9.44 8.46
N ILE A 181 5.48 -9.29 9.50
CA ILE A 181 5.41 -10.11 10.73
C ILE A 181 4.06 -9.91 11.44
N HIS A 182 3.63 -8.67 11.64
CA HIS A 182 2.35 -8.35 12.25
C HIS A 182 1.18 -8.98 11.48
N LEU A 183 1.20 -8.86 10.14
CA LEU A 183 0.18 -9.49 9.29
C LEU A 183 0.18 -11.02 9.44
N MET A 184 1.34 -11.66 9.46
CA MET A 184 1.44 -13.12 9.60
C MET A 184 1.00 -13.60 10.98
N ALA A 185 1.23 -12.82 12.03
CA ALA A 185 0.87 -13.17 13.39
C ALA A 185 -0.61 -12.92 13.70
N GLY A 186 -1.16 -11.80 13.21
CA GLY A 186 -2.47 -11.30 13.64
C GLY A 186 -3.52 -11.16 12.55
N GLY A 187 -3.18 -11.41 11.27
CA GLY A 187 -4.14 -11.26 10.16
C GLY A 187 -4.62 -9.82 9.94
N ARG A 188 -3.84 -8.82 10.40
CA ARG A 188 -4.14 -7.39 10.26
C ARG A 188 -2.95 -6.65 9.66
N VAL A 189 -3.22 -5.70 8.78
CA VAL A 189 -2.18 -4.83 8.22
C VAL A 189 -1.96 -3.65 9.17
N GLN A 190 -0.71 -3.39 9.53
CA GLN A 190 -0.30 -2.23 10.30
C GLN A 190 1.00 -1.68 9.68
N PRO A 191 0.95 -0.57 8.93
CA PRO A 191 2.11 0.01 8.27
C PRO A 191 2.87 1.03 9.13
N HIS A 192 2.27 1.53 10.22
CA HIS A 192 2.82 2.57 11.07
C HIS A 192 3.91 2.01 11.99
N LEU A 193 5.16 2.40 11.74
CA LEU A 193 6.34 1.85 12.40
C LEU A 193 6.37 2.10 13.92
N PRO A 194 6.04 3.31 14.44
CA PRO A 194 5.95 3.53 15.87
C PRO A 194 4.86 2.71 16.58
N THR A 195 3.80 2.31 15.87
CA THR A 195 2.80 1.40 16.46
C THR A 195 3.35 -0.02 16.53
N LEU A 196 4.04 -0.47 15.48
CA LEU A 196 4.66 -1.80 15.44
C LEU A 196 5.74 -1.99 16.51
N THR A 197 6.49 -0.95 16.88
CA THR A 197 7.49 -1.03 17.96
C THR A 197 6.87 -1.29 19.33
N GLY A 198 5.61 -0.87 19.55
CA GLY A 198 4.87 -1.16 20.78
C GLY A 198 4.17 -2.51 20.78
N GLU A 199 3.89 -3.09 19.60
CA GLU A 199 3.12 -4.33 19.45
C GLU A 199 4.00 -5.57 19.23
N LEU A 200 5.21 -5.40 18.72
CA LEU A 200 6.14 -6.49 18.38
C LEU A 200 7.48 -6.35 19.10
N SER A 201 8.20 -7.46 19.21
CA SER A 201 9.62 -7.45 19.61
C SER A 201 10.47 -6.86 18.47
N ALA A 202 10.54 -5.53 18.40
CA ALA A 202 11.37 -4.79 17.45
C ALA A 202 12.80 -4.58 17.98
N PRO A 203 13.78 -4.30 17.10
CA PRO A 203 15.13 -3.94 17.55
C PRO A 203 15.11 -2.71 18.47
N ALA A 204 15.85 -2.78 19.58
CA ALA A 204 15.85 -1.74 20.63
C ALA A 204 16.26 -0.35 20.12
N TYR A 205 17.03 -0.29 19.05
CA TYR A 205 17.50 0.95 18.43
C TYR A 205 16.48 1.62 17.50
N LEU A 206 15.39 0.95 17.15
CA LEU A 206 14.46 1.46 16.14
C LEU A 206 13.81 2.80 16.54
N PRO A 207 13.41 3.05 17.80
CA PRO A 207 12.92 4.37 18.22
C PRO A 207 13.91 5.51 17.96
N GLU A 208 15.20 5.27 18.19
CA GLU A 208 16.27 6.27 17.94
C GLU A 208 16.41 6.56 16.44
N LEU A 209 16.33 5.53 15.60
CA LEU A 209 16.33 5.68 14.14
C LEU A 209 15.12 6.49 13.64
N ILE A 210 13.93 6.28 14.22
CA ILE A 210 12.73 7.06 13.87
C ILE A 210 12.95 8.53 14.23
N ALA A 211 13.36 8.81 15.48
CA ALA A 211 13.62 10.16 15.95
C ALA A 211 14.68 10.88 15.11
N ALA A 212 15.76 10.20 14.74
CA ALA A 212 16.79 10.73 13.86
C ALA A 212 16.25 11.10 12.47
N LYS A 213 15.32 10.30 11.93
CA LYS A 213 14.69 10.62 10.64
C LYS A 213 13.75 11.82 10.71
N GLU A 214 13.00 11.95 11.81
CA GLU A 214 12.05 13.04 12.02
C GLU A 214 12.75 14.41 12.17
N GLN A 215 13.92 14.42 12.81
CA GLN A 215 14.76 15.62 13.00
C GLN A 215 15.44 16.11 11.70
N GLY A 216 15.43 15.32 10.63
CA GLY A 216 16.03 15.69 9.34
C GLY A 216 17.55 15.46 9.26
N PRO A 217 18.21 15.93 8.19
CA PRO A 217 19.60 15.57 7.85
C PRO A 217 20.67 15.91 8.91
N ALA A 218 20.35 16.73 9.92
CA ALA A 218 21.24 17.01 11.05
C ALA A 218 21.37 15.83 12.05
N GLY A 219 20.47 14.85 12.03
CA GLY A 219 20.41 13.78 13.04
C GLY A 219 21.33 12.57 12.82
N LEU A 220 22.13 12.55 11.74
CA LEU A 220 22.88 11.35 11.31
C LEU A 220 24.38 11.56 11.10
N SER A 221 24.93 12.74 11.39
CA SER A 221 26.37 12.94 11.37
C SER A 221 27.03 12.17 12.52
N GLY A 222 27.23 10.85 12.35
CA GLY A 222 28.14 10.09 13.20
C GLY A 222 27.98 8.57 13.33
N GLN A 223 26.83 7.94 13.06
CA GLN A 223 26.60 6.57 13.60
C GLN A 223 25.91 5.55 12.68
N ALA A 224 25.94 5.69 11.34
CA ALA A 224 25.31 4.69 10.46
C ALA A 224 26.08 3.35 10.34
N ALA A 225 27.35 3.29 10.80
CA ALA A 225 28.26 2.16 10.54
C ALA A 225 28.11 0.96 11.51
N GLY A 226 27.25 1.04 12.53
CA GLY A 226 27.08 -0.02 13.55
C GLY A 226 25.81 -0.86 13.43
N TRP A 227 24.86 -0.49 12.58
CA TRP A 227 23.54 -1.11 12.52
C TRP A 227 23.58 -2.38 11.64
N GLY A 228 24.04 -3.48 12.25
CA GLY A 228 24.03 -4.79 11.64
C GLY A 228 22.64 -5.22 11.17
N ARG A 229 22.61 -6.09 10.15
CA ARG A 229 21.39 -6.67 9.59
C ARG A 229 20.48 -7.19 10.71
N PRO A 230 19.18 -6.85 10.74
CA PRO A 230 18.28 -7.46 11.71
C PRO A 230 18.28 -8.98 11.47
N GLU A 231 18.81 -9.75 12.44
CA GLU A 231 18.63 -11.20 12.45
C GLU A 231 17.13 -11.46 12.53
N GLY A 232 16.56 -12.01 11.46
CA GLY A 232 15.17 -12.49 11.51
C GLY A 232 15.04 -13.50 12.66
N PRO A 233 13.87 -13.56 13.34
CA PRO A 233 13.70 -14.48 14.45
C PRO A 233 14.06 -15.90 13.98
N ARG A 234 15.05 -16.52 14.63
CA ARG A 234 15.41 -17.92 14.40
C ARG A 234 14.16 -18.76 14.65
N ALA A 235 13.69 -19.45 13.62
CA ALA A 235 12.61 -20.43 13.72
C ALA A 235 13.10 -21.62 14.57
N GLY A 236 13.09 -21.47 15.89
CA GLY A 236 13.57 -22.47 16.84
C GLY A 236 12.96 -22.37 18.24
N GLY A 237 12.34 -21.24 18.60
CA GLY A 237 11.54 -21.15 19.82
C GLY A 237 10.17 -21.77 19.61
N ARG A 238 9.87 -22.88 20.29
CA ARG A 238 8.54 -23.49 20.31
C ARG A 238 7.52 -22.39 20.65
N ALA A 239 6.72 -21.97 19.66
CA ALA A 239 5.53 -21.19 19.91
C ALA A 239 4.67 -21.99 20.90
N ARG A 240 4.51 -21.49 22.13
CA ARG A 240 3.44 -21.97 23.00
C ARG A 240 2.16 -21.79 22.19
N ARG A 241 1.52 -22.90 21.81
CA ARG A 241 0.15 -22.91 21.30
C ARG A 241 -0.71 -22.22 22.36
N VAL A 242 -1.03 -20.95 22.15
CA VAL A 242 -2.20 -20.35 22.77
C VAL A 242 -3.38 -21.03 22.09
N ARG A 243 -4.07 -21.89 22.84
CA ARG A 243 -5.35 -22.45 22.40
C ARG A 243 -6.29 -21.25 22.22
N PRO A 244 -6.95 -21.07 21.06
CA PRO A 244 -8.01 -20.09 20.97
C PRO A 244 -9.11 -20.48 21.96
N GLY A 245 -9.32 -19.65 22.97
CA GLY A 245 -10.52 -19.68 23.80
C GLY A 245 -11.73 -19.49 22.88
N ALA A 246 -12.76 -20.31 23.12
CA ALA A 246 -13.95 -20.43 22.28
C ALA A 246 -14.56 -19.05 21.96
N ALA A 247 -14.36 -18.57 20.74
CA ALA A 247 -15.22 -17.57 20.15
C ALA A 247 -16.59 -18.22 19.92
N ALA A 248 -17.59 -17.71 20.62
CA ALA A 248 -18.98 -18.12 20.49
C ALA A 248 -19.38 -18.10 19.00
N ARG A 249 -19.87 -19.24 18.52
CA ARG A 249 -20.45 -19.38 17.18
C ARG A 249 -21.68 -18.47 17.12
N LEU A 250 -21.59 -17.37 16.40
CA LEU A 250 -22.78 -16.64 15.97
C LEU A 250 -23.43 -17.44 14.84
N SER A 251 -24.52 -18.13 15.18
CA SER A 251 -25.42 -18.75 14.21
C SER A 251 -26.01 -17.69 13.28
N PRO A 252 -26.11 -17.94 11.96
CA PRO A 252 -26.81 -17.02 11.08
C PRO A 252 -28.31 -17.04 11.42
N ALA A 253 -28.86 -15.86 11.67
CA ALA A 253 -30.28 -15.66 11.92
C ALA A 253 -31.11 -16.19 10.74
N ARG A 254 -32.14 -16.98 11.06
CA ARG A 254 -33.18 -17.43 10.13
C ARG A 254 -33.84 -16.22 9.49
N ARG A 255 -33.89 -16.18 8.15
CA ARG A 255 -34.79 -15.29 7.40
C ARG A 255 -36.25 -15.69 7.62
N PRO A 256 -37.20 -14.75 7.75
CA PRO A 256 -38.62 -15.08 7.79
C PRO A 256 -39.09 -15.58 6.40
N ALA A 257 -39.96 -16.59 6.42
CA ALA A 257 -40.58 -17.17 5.24
C ALA A 257 -41.63 -16.20 4.65
N GLY A 258 -41.48 -15.86 3.37
CA GLY A 258 -42.53 -15.26 2.54
C GLY A 258 -43.29 -16.34 1.75
N PRO A 259 -44.54 -16.06 1.30
CA PRO A 259 -45.44 -17.09 0.79
C PRO A 259 -45.04 -17.58 -0.60
N GLY A 260 -45.26 -18.88 -0.80
CA GLY A 260 -44.76 -19.67 -1.93
C GLY A 260 -45.31 -19.26 -3.30
N ARG A 261 -44.46 -19.47 -4.31
CA ARG A 261 -44.85 -19.66 -5.71
C ARG A 261 -44.16 -20.93 -6.20
N GLY A 262 -44.96 -21.85 -6.74
CA GLY A 262 -44.57 -23.21 -7.09
C GLY A 262 -43.49 -23.29 -8.17
N SER A 263 -42.66 -24.33 -8.09
CA SER A 263 -41.71 -24.72 -9.11
C SER A 263 -42.38 -25.65 -10.13
N PRO A 264 -42.13 -25.51 -11.45
CA PRO A 264 -42.60 -26.44 -12.47
C PRO A 264 -41.72 -27.72 -12.53
N PRO A 265 -42.23 -28.83 -13.11
CA PRO A 265 -41.55 -30.13 -13.10
C PRO A 265 -40.32 -30.20 -14.03
N PRO A 266 -39.36 -31.10 -13.77
CA PRO A 266 -38.15 -31.24 -14.57
C PRO A 266 -38.42 -31.93 -15.92
N GLY A 267 -37.88 -31.35 -16.99
CA GLY A 267 -37.87 -31.94 -18.33
C GLY A 267 -36.80 -33.04 -18.50
N PRO A 268 -36.88 -33.86 -19.56
CA PRO A 268 -36.07 -35.06 -19.72
C PRO A 268 -34.60 -34.79 -20.08
N SER A 269 -33.68 -35.58 -19.51
CA SER A 269 -32.25 -35.62 -19.83
C SER A 269 -31.97 -36.14 -21.24
N PRO A 270 -31.05 -35.53 -22.01
CA PRO A 270 -30.55 -36.13 -23.24
C PRO A 270 -29.48 -37.18 -22.97
N ALA A 271 -29.55 -38.27 -23.73
CA ALA A 271 -28.67 -39.43 -23.71
C ALA A 271 -27.21 -39.10 -24.09
N ARG A 272 -26.26 -39.79 -23.46
CA ARG A 272 -24.83 -39.81 -23.82
C ARG A 272 -24.58 -40.85 -24.92
N PRO A 273 -23.82 -40.54 -25.99
CA PRO A 273 -23.25 -41.58 -26.84
C PRO A 273 -21.95 -42.14 -26.23
N ALA A 274 -21.79 -43.46 -26.34
CA ALA A 274 -20.61 -44.21 -25.95
C ALA A 274 -19.51 -44.13 -27.02
N GLY A 275 -18.24 -44.19 -26.59
CA GLY A 275 -17.10 -44.53 -27.46
C GLY A 275 -16.21 -43.36 -27.89
N ALA A 276 -15.19 -43.04 -27.09
CA ALA A 276 -13.89 -42.54 -27.58
C ALA A 276 -12.86 -42.62 -26.43
N SER A 277 -11.87 -43.49 -26.59
CA SER A 277 -10.65 -43.49 -25.78
C SER A 277 -9.95 -42.13 -25.95
N ARG A 278 -9.69 -41.44 -24.83
CA ARG A 278 -8.91 -40.20 -24.81
C ARG A 278 -7.69 -40.38 -23.93
N THR A 279 -6.58 -40.70 -24.58
CA THR A 279 -5.22 -40.52 -24.06
C THR A 279 -5.05 -39.03 -23.71
N PRO A 280 -4.48 -38.65 -22.55
CA PRO A 280 -4.27 -37.25 -22.23
C PRO A 280 -3.16 -36.65 -23.14
N PRO A 281 -3.29 -35.40 -23.59
CA PRO A 281 -2.23 -34.75 -24.36
C PRO A 281 -1.00 -34.49 -23.47
N PRO A 282 0.22 -34.46 -24.05
CA PRO A 282 1.43 -34.17 -23.30
C PRO A 282 1.40 -32.77 -22.69
N ARG A 283 1.97 -32.62 -21.50
CA ARG A 283 2.06 -31.34 -20.77
C ARG A 283 2.82 -30.31 -21.63
N PRO A 284 2.32 -29.06 -21.75
CA PRO A 284 3.09 -28.00 -22.40
C PRO A 284 4.36 -27.69 -21.58
N PRO A 285 5.45 -27.24 -22.24
CA PRO A 285 6.67 -26.85 -21.55
C PRO A 285 6.38 -25.72 -20.55
N ARG A 286 7.08 -25.75 -19.39
CA ARG A 286 7.00 -24.69 -18.37
C ARG A 286 7.36 -23.35 -19.02
N THR A 287 6.36 -22.54 -19.33
CA THR A 287 6.55 -21.13 -19.64
C THR A 287 7.04 -20.42 -18.38
N ALA A 288 8.08 -19.61 -18.54
CA ALA A 288 8.65 -18.81 -17.48
C ALA A 288 7.56 -18.00 -16.75
N ALA A 289 7.66 -17.93 -15.43
CA ALA A 289 6.80 -17.09 -14.61
C ALA A 289 6.78 -15.65 -15.17
N PRO A 290 5.62 -14.97 -15.22
CA PRO A 290 5.58 -13.59 -15.65
C PRO A 290 6.48 -12.75 -14.72
N SER A 291 7.38 -12.04 -15.38
CA SER A 291 8.36 -11.11 -14.85
C SER A 291 7.78 -10.17 -13.79
N ALA A 292 8.66 -9.81 -12.86
CA ALA A 292 8.42 -8.94 -11.72
C ALA A 292 7.61 -7.68 -12.07
N ALA A 293 6.88 -7.17 -11.08
CA ALA A 293 6.36 -5.80 -11.11
C ALA A 293 7.49 -4.83 -11.52
N PRO A 294 7.20 -3.81 -12.34
CA PRO A 294 8.22 -2.89 -12.81
C PRO A 294 8.94 -2.24 -11.61
N PRO A 295 10.26 -1.99 -11.72
CA PRO A 295 10.97 -1.25 -10.69
C PRO A 295 10.39 0.15 -10.52
N TRP A 296 10.31 0.60 -9.28
CA TRP A 296 9.88 1.94 -8.91
C TRP A 296 10.74 3.02 -9.61
N PRO A 297 10.14 4.17 -10.00
CA PRO A 297 10.91 5.29 -10.51
C PRO A 297 11.90 5.76 -9.45
N ARG A 298 13.14 6.06 -9.90
CA ARG A 298 14.16 6.67 -9.05
C ARG A 298 13.76 8.13 -8.74
N PRO A 299 14.06 8.65 -7.54
CA PRO A 299 13.93 10.08 -7.30
C PRO A 299 14.88 10.85 -8.25
N PRO A 300 14.51 12.06 -8.69
CA PRO A 300 15.34 12.85 -9.58
C PRO A 300 16.67 13.22 -8.91
N HIS A 301 17.75 13.18 -9.68
CA HIS A 301 19.04 13.70 -9.26
C HIS A 301 18.92 15.21 -8.99
N ARG A 302 19.28 15.66 -7.78
CA ARG A 302 19.58 17.08 -7.54
C ARG A 302 20.73 17.47 -8.48
N ALA A 303 20.44 18.29 -9.48
CA ALA A 303 21.48 19.01 -10.19
C ALA A 303 22.18 19.91 -9.16
N GLY A 304 23.50 19.76 -9.02
CA GLY A 304 24.30 20.66 -8.19
C GLY A 304 24.20 22.11 -8.69
N PRO A 305 24.50 23.10 -7.85
CA PRO A 305 24.49 24.50 -8.26
C PRO A 305 25.49 24.71 -9.42
N PRO A 306 25.18 25.58 -10.39
CA PRO A 306 26.07 25.87 -11.51
C PRO A 306 27.40 26.43 -11.00
N ALA A 307 28.50 25.98 -11.62
CA ALA A 307 29.84 26.47 -11.33
C ALA A 307 29.91 27.99 -11.53
N ALA A 308 30.52 28.69 -10.56
CA ALA A 308 30.76 30.12 -10.64
C ALA A 308 31.61 30.46 -11.89
N PRO A 309 31.33 31.58 -12.56
CA PRO A 309 32.11 31.99 -13.73
C PRO A 309 33.56 32.28 -13.32
N PRO A 310 34.54 31.96 -14.19
CA PRO A 310 35.95 32.21 -13.88
C PRO A 310 36.21 33.72 -13.73
N GLY A 311 36.77 34.10 -12.59
CA GLY A 311 37.21 35.47 -12.32
C GLY A 311 38.26 35.96 -13.32
N PRO A 312 38.45 37.28 -13.46
CA PRO A 312 39.31 37.87 -14.46
C PRO A 312 40.76 37.42 -14.28
N ARG A 313 41.33 36.84 -15.34
CA ARG A 313 42.75 36.48 -15.41
C ARG A 313 43.58 37.77 -15.33
N ARG A 314 44.34 37.94 -14.24
CA ARG A 314 45.45 38.89 -14.19
C ARG A 314 46.49 38.44 -15.22
N ARG A 315 46.77 39.28 -16.22
CA ARG A 315 47.96 39.16 -17.08
C ARG A 315 49.18 39.66 -16.30
N PRO A 316 50.32 38.98 -16.33
CA PRO A 316 51.60 39.59 -16.01
C PRO A 316 52.18 40.24 -17.28
N GLY A 317 52.61 41.50 -17.19
CA GLY A 317 53.30 42.23 -18.26
C GLY A 317 52.36 42.94 -19.23
#